data_AF-A0AAW9PIN6-F1
#
_entry.id   AF-A0AAW9PIN6-F1
#
_cell.length_a   1.000
_cell.length_b   1.000
_cell.length_c   1.000
_cell.angle_alpha   90.00
_cell.angle_beta   90.00
_cell.angle_gamma   90.00
#
_symmetry.space_group_name_H-M   'P 1'
#
loop_
_entity.id
_entity.type
_entity.pdbx_description
1 polymer ?
#
loop_
_entity_poly.entity_id
_entity_poly.type
_entity_poly.pdbx_seq_one_letter_code
_entity_poly.pdbx_strand_id
1 'polypeptide(L)'
;MQCGPFRLEAADDGFMHINGQAPETQKMTFLKQKDDFDNVMMQWMLPDANTGHWLGLDYVKRNGKAILNVEVVRNNMDDPRRFWTYDCKRIK
;
A
#
# COMPACT_ATOMS: atom_id res chain seq x y z
N MET A 1 1.02 7.52 8.45
CA MET A 1 -0.42 7.30 8.19
C MET A 1 -0.75 5.85 8.57
N GLN A 2 -1.97 5.55 9.02
CA GLN A 2 -2.35 4.19 9.42
C GLN A 2 -3.55 3.69 8.63
N CYS A 3 -3.45 2.49 8.07
CA CYS A 3 -4.50 1.83 7.32
C CYS A 3 -4.65 0.40 7.87
N GLY A 4 -5.63 0.18 8.76
CA GLY A 4 -5.76 -1.11 9.44
C GLY A 4 -4.48 -1.49 10.20
N PRO A 5 -3.88 -2.68 9.99
CA PRO A 5 -2.62 -3.08 10.61
C PRO A 5 -1.36 -2.50 9.93
N PHE A 6 -1.51 -1.71 8.86
CA PHE A 6 -0.39 -1.17 8.09
C PHE A 6 -0.10 0.30 8.45
N ARG A 7 1.10 0.55 8.95
CA ARG A 7 1.65 1.89 9.16
C ARG A 7 2.47 2.28 7.93
N LEU A 8 2.06 3.38 7.29
CA LEU A 8 2.70 3.93 6.09
C LEU A 8 3.48 5.20 6.47
N GLU A 9 4.78 5.22 6.26
CA GLU A 9 5.67 6.32 6.61
C GLU A 9 6.60 6.66 5.45
N ALA A 10 6.64 7.93 5.05
CA ALA A 10 7.65 8.36 4.09
C ALA A 10 9.01 8.36 4.80
N ALA A 11 9.99 7.70 4.21
CA ALA A 11 11.35 7.64 4.73
C ALA A 11 12.31 8.50 3.90
N ASP A 12 13.50 8.73 4.44
CA ASP A 12 14.53 9.59 3.84
C ASP A 12 15.15 9.00 2.56
N ASP A 13 14.91 7.70 2.30
CA ASP A 13 15.34 6.99 1.08
C ASP A 13 14.40 7.23 -0.12
N GLY A 14 13.33 8.00 0.05
CA GLY A 14 12.34 8.30 -0.98
C GLY A 14 11.30 7.18 -1.19
N PHE A 15 11.34 6.13 -0.39
CA PHE A 15 10.32 5.08 -0.38
C PHE A 15 9.29 5.31 0.73
N MET A 16 8.08 4.81 0.50
CA MET A 16 7.11 4.62 1.56
C MET A 16 7.45 3.35 2.31
N HIS A 17 7.81 3.46 3.59
CA HIS A 17 8.00 2.30 4.45
C HIS A 17 6.63 1.81 4.93
N ILE A 18 6.39 0.50 4.78
CA ILE A 18 5.19 -0.20 5.24
C ILE A 18 5.59 -1.03 6.45
N ASN A 19 5.07 -0.69 7.62
CA ASN A 19 5.46 -1.28 8.91
C ASN A 19 6.98 -1.24 9.16
N GLY A 20 7.64 -0.15 8.73
CA GLY A 20 9.09 0.04 8.88
C GLY A 20 9.94 -0.70 7.84
N GLN A 21 9.33 -1.37 6.86
CA GLN A 21 10.03 -2.05 5.78
C GLN A 21 9.86 -1.28 4.46
N ALA A 22 10.96 -1.05 3.75
CA ALA A 22 10.92 -0.52 2.39
C ALA A 22 10.35 -1.58 1.42
N PRO A 23 9.49 -1.20 0.47
CA PRO A 23 8.98 -2.11 -0.53
C PRO A 23 10.02 -2.37 -1.61
N GLU A 24 9.92 -3.53 -2.25
CA GLU A 24 10.79 -3.95 -3.34
C GLU A 24 10.49 -3.17 -4.63
N THR A 25 9.21 -2.81 -4.82
CA THR A 25 8.80 -1.93 -5.91
C THR A 25 7.85 -0.87 -5.41
N GLN A 26 7.95 0.32 -6.00
CA GLN A 26 7.08 1.46 -5.72
C GLN A 26 6.70 2.13 -7.04
N LYS A 27 5.40 2.30 -7.26
CA LYS A 27 4.87 3.04 -8.41
C LYS A 27 3.85 4.07 -7.96
N MET A 28 4.05 5.31 -8.40
CA MET A 28 3.09 6.40 -8.22
C MET A 28 2.33 6.64 -9.52
N THR A 29 1.02 6.85 -9.43
CA THR A 29 0.17 7.25 -10.55
C THR A 29 -0.76 8.37 -10.12
N PHE A 30 -0.73 9.50 -10.83
CA PHE A 30 -1.73 10.55 -10.65
C PHE A 30 -3.04 10.14 -11.33
N LEU A 31 -4.14 10.18 -10.58
CA LEU A 31 -5.44 9.68 -11.01
C LEU A 31 -6.27 10.72 -11.80
N LYS A 32 -5.85 11.99 -11.77
CA LYS A 32 -6.51 13.09 -12.49
C LYS A 32 -5.50 13.86 -13.34
N GLN A 33 -4.76 14.77 -12.71
CA GLN A 33 -3.77 15.62 -13.37
C GLN A 33 -2.40 15.45 -12.71
N LYS A 34 -1.35 15.79 -13.46
CA LYS A 34 0.03 15.76 -12.96
C LYS A 34 0.14 16.60 -11.68
N ASP A 35 0.89 16.09 -10.70
CA ASP A 35 1.20 16.74 -9.42
C ASP A 35 0.00 16.92 -8.47
N ASP A 36 -1.13 16.26 -8.75
CA ASP A 36 -2.30 16.18 -7.84
C ASP A 36 -2.13 15.06 -6.79
N PHE A 37 -1.39 15.36 -5.72
CA PHE A 37 -1.16 14.45 -4.59
C PHE A 37 -2.40 14.20 -3.71
N ASP A 38 -3.54 14.84 -4.00
CA ASP A 38 -4.83 14.55 -3.39
C ASP A 38 -5.63 13.50 -4.18
N ASN A 39 -5.19 13.19 -5.40
CA ASN A 39 -5.75 12.18 -6.29
C ASN A 39 -4.63 11.30 -6.85
N VAL A 40 -4.04 10.46 -5.98
CA VAL A 40 -2.89 9.62 -6.30
C VAL A 40 -3.17 8.16 -5.94
N MET A 41 -2.62 7.26 -6.73
CA MET A 41 -2.49 5.84 -6.41
C MET A 41 -1.02 5.50 -6.24
N MET A 42 -0.72 4.84 -5.13
CA MET A 42 0.59 4.26 -4.86
C MET A 42 0.44 2.75 -4.84
N GLN A 43 1.33 2.08 -5.56
CA GLN A 43 1.37 0.63 -5.63
C GLN A 43 2.70 0.14 -5.09
N TRP A 44 2.64 -0.82 -4.18
CA TRP A 44 3.81 -1.41 -3.55
C TRP A 44 3.74 -2.92 -3.58
N MET A 45 4.92 -3.55 -3.66
CA MET A 45 5.09 -4.97 -3.46
C MET A 45 6.20 -5.20 -2.45
N LEU A 46 5.95 -6.04 -1.45
CA LEU A 46 6.95 -6.42 -0.45
C LEU A 46 6.64 -7.81 0.12
N PRO A 47 7.67 -8.56 0.56
CA PRO A 47 7.45 -9.79 1.31
C PRO A 47 6.82 -9.47 2.68
N ASP A 48 5.84 -10.27 3.08
CA ASP A 48 5.32 -10.29 4.44
C ASP A 48 6.33 -11.00 5.36
N ALA A 49 6.90 -10.24 6.28
CA ALA A 49 7.88 -10.71 7.24
C ALA A 49 7.40 -11.90 8.10
N ASN A 50 6.08 -12.08 8.27
CA ASN A 50 5.54 -13.10 9.17
C ASN A 50 5.11 -14.38 8.46
N THR A 51 4.72 -14.29 7.18
CA THR A 51 4.02 -15.38 6.50
C THR A 51 4.80 -15.95 5.31
N GLY A 52 5.88 -15.29 4.87
CA GLY A 52 6.64 -15.70 3.69
C GLY A 52 5.87 -15.53 2.37
N HIS A 53 4.67 -14.94 2.41
CA HIS A 53 3.95 -14.52 1.21
C HIS A 53 4.42 -13.15 0.75
N TRP A 54 4.13 -12.81 -0.50
CA TRP A 54 4.22 -11.42 -0.97
C TRP A 54 2.90 -10.71 -0.75
N LEU A 55 2.97 -9.42 -0.45
CA LEU A 55 1.83 -8.53 -0.39
C LEU A 55 1.87 -7.56 -1.55
N GLY A 56 0.76 -7.48 -2.28
CA GLY A 56 0.47 -6.37 -3.18
C GLY A 56 -0.39 -5.34 -2.45
N LEU A 57 0.07 -4.09 -2.42
CA LEU A 57 -0.62 -3.02 -1.73
C LEU A 57 -0.92 -1.88 -2.69
N ASP A 58 -2.21 -1.54 -2.79
CA ASP A 58 -2.70 -0.45 -3.59
C ASP A 58 -3.31 0.61 -2.67
N TYR A 59 -2.54 1.66 -2.40
CA TYR A 59 -3.04 2.84 -1.70
C TYR A 59 -3.68 3.79 -2.70
N VAL A 60 -4.93 4.16 -2.44
CA VAL A 60 -5.69 5.07 -3.30
C VAL A 60 -6.17 6.24 -2.46
N LYS A 61 -5.69 7.44 -2.79
CA LYS A 61 -6.17 8.70 -2.22
C LYS A 61 -7.00 9.43 -3.26
N ARG A 62 -8.23 9.79 -2.91
CA ARG A 62 -9.13 10.62 -3.72
C ARG A 62 -9.93 11.56 -2.84
N ASN A 63 -9.96 12.83 -3.21
CA ASN A 63 -10.74 13.86 -2.53
C ASN A 63 -10.49 13.87 -0.99
N GLY A 64 -9.24 13.72 -0.57
CA GLY A 64 -8.84 13.75 0.84
C GLY A 64 -9.17 12.48 1.65
N LYS A 65 -9.83 11.49 1.07
CA LYS A 65 -9.99 10.14 1.66
C LYS A 65 -8.99 9.19 1.06
N ALA A 66 -8.49 8.27 1.88
CA ALA A 66 -7.56 7.25 1.43
C ALA A 66 -7.98 5.87 1.91
N ILE A 67 -7.79 4.89 1.04
CA ILE A 67 -7.94 3.47 1.34
C ILE A 67 -6.66 2.73 0.98
N LEU A 68 -6.44 1.60 1.61
CA LEU A 68 -5.38 0.64 1.29
C LEU A 68 -6.03 -0.70 0.96
N ASN A 69 -5.90 -1.13 -0.29
CA ASN A 69 -6.23 -2.49 -0.68
C ASN A 69 -4.98 -3.35 -0.56
N VAL A 70 -5.14 -4.55 -0.02
CA VAL A 70 -4.06 -5.50 0.21
C VAL A 70 -4.45 -6.83 -0.39
N GLU A 71 -3.60 -7.39 -1.24
CA GLU A 71 -3.68 -8.74 -1.77
C GLU A 71 -2.53 -9.58 -1.20
N VAL A 72 -2.84 -10.76 -0.67
CA VAL A 72 -1.79 -11.78 -0.49
C VAL A 72 -1.56 -12.47 -1.82
N VAL A 73 -0.38 -12.26 -2.39
CA VAL A 73 0.03 -12.88 -3.64
C VAL A 73 0.09 -14.38 -3.42
N ARG A 74 -0.61 -15.10 -4.29
CA ARG A 74 -0.70 -16.55 -4.20
C ARG A 74 0.55 -17.20 -4.79
N ASN A 75 1.01 -18.25 -4.13
CA ASN A 75 2.08 -19.08 -4.67
C ASN A 75 1.53 -20.12 -5.65
N ASN A 76 0.25 -20.52 -5.49
CA ASN A 76 -0.46 -21.39 -6.40
C ASN A 76 -1.80 -20.77 -6.86
N MET A 77 -2.19 -21.02 -8.12
CA MET A 77 -3.45 -20.54 -8.69
C MET A 77 -4.69 -21.16 -8.04
N ASP A 78 -4.55 -22.33 -7.40
CA ASP A 78 -5.61 -23.00 -6.64
C ASP A 78 -5.80 -22.43 -5.23
N ASP A 79 -4.83 -21.66 -4.72
CA ASP A 79 -4.93 -21.07 -3.39
C ASP A 79 -6.09 -20.05 -3.36
N PRO A 80 -6.81 -19.95 -2.23
CA PRO A 80 -7.83 -18.94 -2.07
C PRO A 80 -7.22 -17.55 -2.15
N ARG A 81 -7.89 -16.65 -2.89
CA ARG A 81 -7.49 -15.24 -2.92
C ARG A 81 -7.85 -14.58 -1.60
N ARG A 82 -6.90 -13.83 -1.04
CA ARG A 82 -7.06 -13.10 0.21
C ARG A 82 -6.89 -11.62 -0.08
N PHE A 83 -7.97 -10.87 0.11
CA PHE A 83 -8.01 -9.43 -0.06
C PHE A 83 -8.53 -8.76 1.20
N TRP A 84 -7.96 -7.60 1.52
CA TRP A 84 -8.50 -6.71 2.53
C TRP A 84 -8.50 -5.28 2.03
N THR A 85 -9.46 -4.51 2.50
CA THR A 85 -9.54 -3.07 2.25
C THR A 85 -9.62 -2.37 3.58
N TYR A 86 -8.75 -1.38 3.78
CA TYR A 86 -8.69 -0.61 5.01
C TYR A 86 -8.86 0.88 4.73
N ASP A 87 -9.70 1.54 5.51
CA ASP A 87 -9.69 3.01 5.56
C ASP A 87 -8.41 3.52 6.21
N CYS A 88 -7.78 4.48 5.57
CA CYS A 88 -6.58 5.13 6.08
C CYS A 88 -6.93 6.36 6.91
N LYS A 89 -6.26 6.51 8.05
CA LYS A 89 -6.40 7.64 8.96
C LYS A 89 -5.04 8.23 9.28
N ARG A 90 -4.98 9.55 9.40
CA ARG A 90 -3.80 10.23 9.94
C ARG A 90 -3.79 10.00 11.44
N ILE A 91 -2.79 9.29 11.94
CA ILE A 91 -2.52 9.22 13.38
C ILE A 91 -1.91 10.57 13.79
N LYS A 92 -2.38 11.13 14.92
CA LYS A 92 -1.85 12.35 15.54
C LYS A 92 -0.56 12.06 16.27
#